data_AF-A0A941J5E9-F1
#
_entry.id   AF-A0A941J5E9-F1
#
_cell.length_a   1.000
_cell.length_b   1.000
_cell.length_c   1.000
_cell.angle_alpha   90.00
_cell.angle_beta   90.00
_cell.angle_gamma   90.00
#
_symmetry.space_group_name_H-M   'P 1'
#
loop_
_entity.id
_entity.type
_entity.pdbx_description
1 polymer ?
#
loop_
_entity_poly.entity_id
_entity_poly.type
_entity_poly.pdbx_seq_one_letter_code
_entity_poly.pdbx_strand_id
1 'polypeptide(L)'
;MHHLEDPYLGYLTIDDRHFYVRERSPYKKKVKAKQLQTVEDIDSTLEIMGRITAKIHARTDVDFQADLFSHHNEVEILKAIGNEFDTFCTQIIFASIAYKEQVKRDYELFCQWVTKEFKEIEQENV
;
A
#
# COMPACT_ATOMS: atom_id res chain seq x y z
N MET A 1 20.92 -12.08 6.34
CA MET A 1 19.53 -11.59 6.27
C MET A 1 19.63 -10.11 5.93
N HIS A 2 19.37 -9.74 4.68
CA HIS A 2 19.50 -8.35 4.22
C HIS A 2 18.34 -7.53 4.78
N HIS A 3 18.55 -7.00 5.98
CA HIS A 3 17.69 -5.94 6.49
C HIS A 3 18.18 -4.65 5.84
N LEU A 4 17.58 -4.30 4.70
CA LEU A 4 17.49 -2.89 4.31
C LEU A 4 17.07 -2.12 5.55
N GLU A 5 17.77 -1.02 5.83
CA GLU A 5 17.52 -0.12 6.97
C GLU A 5 16.02 0.14 7.07
N ASP A 6 15.34 -0.52 8.02
CA ASP A 6 13.93 -0.24 8.30
C ASP A 6 13.94 1.13 9.00
N PRO A 7 13.45 2.21 8.39
CA PRO A 7 13.50 3.55 8.98
C PRO A 7 12.69 3.65 10.29
N TYR A 8 11.89 2.63 10.61
CA TYR A 8 11.15 2.49 11.87
C TYR A 8 11.83 1.55 12.88
N LEU A 9 13.07 1.14 12.63
CA LEU A 9 13.89 0.33 13.54
C LEU A 9 14.85 1.24 14.31
N GLY A 10 14.47 1.57 15.54
CA GLY A 10 15.34 2.20 16.52
C GLY A 10 16.08 1.18 17.40
N TYR A 11 16.92 1.68 18.29
CA TYR A 11 17.51 0.89 19.37
C TYR A 11 17.43 1.65 20.68
N LEU A 12 17.49 0.92 21.78
CA LEU A 12 17.44 1.44 23.15
C LEU A 12 18.41 0.62 24.00
N THR A 13 19.08 1.27 24.96
CA THR A 13 19.99 0.59 25.88
C THR A 13 19.41 0.62 27.29
N ILE A 14 19.33 -0.54 27.94
CA ILE A 14 18.93 -0.71 29.35
C ILE A 14 19.97 -1.60 30.01
N ASP A 15 20.56 -1.17 31.12
CA ASP A 15 21.58 -1.91 31.88
C ASP A 15 22.71 -2.47 30.99
N ASP A 16 23.30 -1.60 30.15
CA ASP A 16 24.36 -1.94 29.18
C ASP A 16 23.99 -3.03 28.16
N ARG A 17 22.70 -3.29 27.97
CA ARG A 17 22.20 -4.21 26.93
C ARG A 17 21.44 -3.45 25.86
N HIS A 18 21.76 -3.74 24.61
CA HIS A 18 21.09 -3.15 23.45
C HIS A 18 19.84 -3.95 23.07
N PHE A 19 18.74 -3.23 22.86
CA PHE A 19 17.46 -3.75 22.41
C PHE A 19 17.07 -3.07 21.10
N TYR A 20 16.64 -3.86 20.12
CA TYR A 20 15.99 -3.32 18.93
C TYR A 20 14.55 -2.93 19.26
N VAL A 21 14.18 -1.69 18.93
CA VAL A 21 12.83 -1.18 19.11
C VAL A 21 12.26 -0.89 17.74
N ARG A 22 11.12 -1.51 17.43
CA ARG A 22 10.40 -1.23 16.19
C ARG A 22 9.15 -0.44 16.51
N GLU A 23 8.99 0.72 15.88
CA GLU A 23 7.74 1.45 15.96
C GLU A 23 6.63 0.58 15.33
N ARG A 24 5.65 0.18 16.15
CA ARG A 24 4.49 -0.55 15.64
C ARG A 24 3.49 0.49 15.16
N SER A 25 3.39 0.65 13.85
CA SER A 25 2.25 1.37 13.28
C SER A 25 0.95 0.75 13.82
N PRO A 26 0.11 1.52 14.53
CA PRO A 26 -1.17 1.02 15.03
C PRO A 26 -2.13 0.65 13.88
N TYR A 27 -1.83 1.13 12.67
CA TYR A 27 -2.62 0.94 11.45
C TYR A 27 -2.19 -0.28 10.61
N LYS A 28 -1.25 -1.11 11.09
CA LYS A 28 -0.75 -2.27 10.33
C LYS A 28 -1.78 -3.41 10.20
N LYS A 29 -2.85 -3.39 11.01
CA LYS A 29 -3.92 -4.40 10.98
C LYS A 29 -5.07 -3.92 10.09
N LYS A 30 -5.46 -4.75 9.12
CA LYS A 30 -6.69 -4.55 8.34
C LYS A 30 -7.91 -4.52 9.27
N VAL A 31 -8.94 -3.76 8.89
CA VAL A 31 -10.26 -3.84 9.53
C VAL A 31 -10.74 -5.28 9.43
N LYS A 32 -11.07 -5.89 10.56
CA LYS A 32 -11.48 -7.30 10.58
C LYS A 32 -12.98 -7.37 10.37
N ALA A 33 -13.44 -8.20 9.44
CA ALA A 33 -14.88 -8.39 9.17
C ALA A 33 -15.68 -8.76 10.44
N LYS A 34 -15.08 -9.51 11.38
CA LYS A 34 -15.69 -9.83 12.68
C LYS A 34 -15.94 -8.62 13.61
N GLN A 35 -15.43 -7.44 13.26
CA GLN A 35 -15.64 -6.18 13.98
C GLN A 35 -16.72 -5.31 13.33
N LEU A 36 -17.29 -5.75 12.21
CA LEU A 36 -18.39 -5.10 11.50
C LEU A 36 -19.64 -5.94 11.69
N GLN A 37 -20.25 -5.87 12.88
CA GLN A 37 -21.41 -6.70 13.24
C GLN A 37 -22.72 -5.93 13.08
N THR A 38 -22.67 -4.61 13.19
CA THR A 38 -23.81 -3.70 13.15
C THR A 38 -23.66 -2.66 12.04
N VAL A 39 -24.75 -1.95 11.74
CA VAL A 39 -24.73 -0.85 10.77
C VAL A 39 -23.90 0.31 11.32
N GLU A 40 -23.97 0.56 12.63
CA GLU A 40 -23.19 1.58 13.33
C GLU A 40 -21.68 1.31 13.26
N ASP A 41 -21.25 0.04 13.29
CA ASP A 41 -19.84 -0.34 13.08
C ASP A 41 -19.37 0.02 11.67
N ILE A 42 -20.24 -0.18 10.68
CA ILE A 42 -19.97 0.14 9.27
C ILE A 42 -19.90 1.65 9.09
N ASP A 43 -20.88 2.39 9.60
CA ASP A 43 -20.93 3.86 9.50
C ASP A 43 -19.72 4.51 10.16
N SER A 44 -19.36 4.06 11.37
CA SER A 44 -18.17 4.55 12.09
C SER A 44 -16.88 4.27 11.31
N THR A 45 -16.78 3.08 10.70
CA THR A 45 -15.64 2.71 9.86
C THR A 45 -15.58 3.59 8.61
N LEU A 46 -16.72 3.82 7.96
CA LEU A 46 -16.84 4.62 6.75
C LEU A 46 -16.47 6.09 7.02
N GLU A 47 -16.92 6.66 8.14
CA GLU A 47 -16.58 8.02 8.55
C GLU A 47 -15.06 8.19 8.72
N ILE A 48 -14.43 7.27 9.45
CA ILE A 48 -12.98 7.29 9.68
C ILE A 48 -12.23 7.14 8.35
N MET A 49 -12.62 6.20 7.50
CA MET A 49 -12.02 6.01 6.18
C MET A 49 -12.21 7.24 5.29
N GLY A 50 -13.40 7.86 5.30
CA GLY A 50 -13.69 9.09 4.57
C GLY A 50 -12.78 10.24 5.00
N ARG A 51 -12.56 10.42 6.30
CA ARG A 51 -11.63 11.43 6.85
C ARG A 51 -10.17 11.14 6.48
N ILE A 52 -9.75 9.88 6.49
CA ILE A 52 -8.41 9.47 6.05
C ILE A 52 -8.23 9.80 4.56
N THR A 53 -9.18 9.39 3.73
CA THR A 53 -9.18 9.66 2.28
C THR A 53 -9.17 11.15 1.98
N ALA A 54 -10.02 11.93 2.65
CA ALA A 54 -10.04 13.39 2.52
C ALA A 54 -8.69 14.01 2.93
N LYS A 55 -8.06 13.52 4.00
CA LYS A 55 -6.73 13.97 4.42
C LYS A 55 -5.63 13.61 3.41
N ILE A 56 -5.69 12.42 2.82
CA ILE A 56 -4.74 12.01 1.78
C ILE A 56 -4.93 12.89 0.53
N HIS A 57 -6.17 13.12 0.10
CA HIS A 57 -6.46 14.01 -1.03
C HIS A 57 -6.02 15.44 -0.78
N ALA A 58 -6.30 16.00 0.40
CA ALA A 58 -5.85 17.32 0.79
C ALA A 58 -4.31 17.43 0.82
N ARG A 59 -3.60 16.36 1.21
CA ARG A 59 -2.13 16.31 1.18
C ARG A 59 -1.53 16.30 -0.23
N THR A 60 -2.29 15.88 -1.23
CA THR A 60 -1.86 15.87 -2.63
C THR A 60 -2.27 17.12 -3.40
N ASP A 61 -3.02 18.02 -2.76
CA ASP A 61 -3.43 19.28 -3.38
C ASP A 61 -2.31 20.32 -3.27
N VAL A 62 -1.99 20.96 -4.39
CA VAL A 62 -0.81 21.83 -4.58
C VAL A 62 -0.90 23.13 -3.75
N ASP A 63 -2.11 23.51 -3.34
CA ASP A 63 -2.39 24.76 -2.61
C ASP A 63 -2.72 24.56 -1.11
N PHE A 64 -2.49 23.37 -0.54
CA PHE A 64 -2.80 23.12 0.87
C PHE A 64 -1.84 23.90 1.78
N GLN A 65 -2.37 24.95 2.42
CA GLN A 65 -1.69 25.98 3.23
C GLN A 65 -0.45 25.49 4.00
N ALA A 66 0.68 26.20 3.80
CA ALA A 66 1.94 26.05 4.55
C ALA A 66 1.78 26.12 6.09
N ASP A 67 0.63 26.55 6.59
CA ASP A 67 0.32 26.65 8.02
C ASP A 67 0.05 25.29 8.69
N LEU A 68 -0.31 24.24 7.96
CA LEU A 68 -0.60 22.92 8.55
C LEU A 68 0.61 21.98 8.61
N PHE A 69 1.56 22.13 7.70
CA PHE A 69 2.78 21.33 7.64
C PHE A 69 3.95 22.18 7.19
N SER A 70 5.06 22.14 7.93
CA SER A 70 6.28 22.89 7.61
C SER A 70 7.14 22.24 6.52
N HIS A 71 6.67 21.16 5.88
CA HIS A 71 7.44 20.38 4.92
C HIS A 71 6.57 19.90 3.75
N HIS A 72 7.19 19.85 2.58
CA HIS A 72 6.60 19.42 1.32
C HIS A 72 7.11 18.02 0.98
N ASN A 73 6.20 17.05 0.87
CA ASN A 73 6.59 15.65 0.67
C ASN A 73 7.29 15.43 -0.67
N GLU A 74 6.86 16.14 -1.72
CA GLU A 74 7.47 16.11 -3.05
C GLU A 74 8.94 16.54 -3.00
N VAL A 75 9.27 17.54 -2.17
CA VAL A 75 10.66 18.00 -1.97
C VAL A 75 11.48 16.92 -1.26
N GLU A 76 10.94 16.30 -0.21
CA GLU A 76 11.63 15.24 0.53
C GLU A 76 11.78 13.95 -0.31
N ILE A 77 10.79 13.62 -1.13
CA ILE A 77 10.86 12.51 -2.09
C ILE A 77 11.94 12.78 -3.14
N LEU A 78 12.00 13.98 -3.71
CA LEU A 78 13.05 14.36 -4.65
C LEU A 78 14.45 14.32 -4.01
N LYS A 79 14.58 14.77 -2.76
CA LYS A 79 15.84 14.63 -2.00
C LYS A 79 16.23 13.17 -1.78
N ALA A 80 15.26 12.31 -1.46
CA ALA A 80 15.50 10.88 -1.24
C ALA A 80 15.90 10.16 -2.54
N ILE A 81 15.33 10.54 -3.68
CA ILE A 81 15.77 10.08 -5.01
C ILE A 81 17.20 10.57 -5.30
N GLY A 82 17.51 11.80 -4.90
CA GLY A 82 18.84 12.39 -5.01
C GLY A 82 19.30 12.53 -6.46
N ASN A 83 20.59 12.31 -6.69
CA ASN A 83 21.20 12.48 -8.02
C ASN A 83 20.92 11.30 -8.98
N GLU A 84 20.31 10.22 -8.49
CA GLU A 84 20.06 9.00 -9.27
C GLU A 84 18.66 8.96 -9.91
N PHE A 85 18.18 10.12 -10.37
CA PHE A 85 16.84 10.24 -10.93
C PHE A 85 16.58 9.29 -12.11
N ASP A 86 17.56 9.11 -12.99
CA ASP A 86 17.46 8.20 -14.14
C ASP A 86 17.38 6.73 -13.72
N THR A 87 18.13 6.36 -12.68
CA THR A 87 18.06 5.01 -12.07
C THR A 87 16.67 4.77 -11.47
N PHE A 88 16.15 5.74 -10.72
CA PHE A 88 14.79 5.68 -10.18
C PHE A 88 13.75 5.53 -11.29
N CYS A 89 13.82 6.33 -12.35
CA CYS A 89 12.92 6.21 -13.50
C CYS A 89 12.98 4.81 -14.14
N THR A 90 14.19 4.28 -14.32
CA THR A 90 14.40 2.94 -14.89
C THR A 90 13.75 1.86 -14.02
N GLN A 91 13.86 1.95 -12.69
CA GLN A 91 13.22 1.02 -11.75
C GLN A 91 11.68 1.07 -11.87
N ILE A 92 11.10 2.26 -11.94
CA ILE A 92 9.64 2.43 -12.09
C ILE A 92 9.16 1.85 -13.43
N ILE A 93 9.90 2.09 -14.52
CA ILE A 93 9.59 1.53 -15.84
C ILE A 93 9.63 0.00 -15.78
N PHE A 94 10.69 -0.56 -15.20
CA PHE A 94 10.84 -2.01 -15.07
C PHE A 94 9.69 -2.63 -14.28
N ALA A 95 9.35 -2.05 -13.12
CA ALA A 95 8.22 -2.49 -12.30
C ALA A 95 6.90 -2.43 -13.07
N SER A 96 6.67 -1.37 -13.83
CA SER A 96 5.46 -1.19 -14.64
C SER A 96 5.35 -2.23 -15.75
N ILE A 97 6.45 -2.54 -16.45
CA ILE A 97 6.49 -3.56 -17.49
C ILE A 97 6.25 -4.95 -16.89
N ALA A 98 6.90 -5.27 -15.77
CA ALA A 98 6.72 -6.53 -15.08
C ALA A 98 5.26 -6.74 -14.63
N TYR A 99 4.65 -5.70 -14.05
CA TYR A 99 3.26 -5.74 -13.62
C TYR A 99 2.29 -5.93 -14.80
N LYS A 100 2.54 -5.26 -15.93
CA LYS A 100 1.76 -5.45 -17.16
C LYS A 100 1.77 -6.92 -17.62
N GLU A 101 2.91 -7.59 -17.59
CA GLU A 101 2.99 -9.01 -17.96
C GLU A 101 2.27 -9.91 -16.95
N GLN A 102 2.32 -9.58 -15.66
CA GLN A 102 1.53 -10.28 -14.64
C GLN A 102 0.02 -10.16 -14.91
N VAL A 103 -0.49 -8.96 -15.15
CA VAL A 103 -1.92 -8.73 -15.43
C VAL A 103 -2.39 -9.53 -16.64
N LYS A 104 -1.59 -9.59 -17.71
CA LYS A 104 -1.90 -10.42 -18.88
C LYS A 104 -2.00 -11.90 -18.52
N ARG A 105 -1.03 -12.41 -17.75
CA ARG A 105 -1.00 -13.81 -17.35
C ARG A 105 -2.17 -14.16 -16.43
N ASP A 106 -2.50 -13.27 -15.50
CA ASP A 106 -3.66 -13.44 -14.61
C ASP A 106 -4.96 -13.48 -15.42
N TYR A 107 -5.09 -12.64 -16.46
CA TYR A 107 -6.23 -12.68 -17.37
C TYR A 107 -6.31 -14.00 -18.16
N GLU A 108 -5.19 -14.49 -18.70
CA GLU A 108 -5.15 -15.77 -19.41
C GLU A 108 -5.57 -16.94 -18.50
N LEU A 109 -5.04 -16.98 -17.27
CA LEU A 109 -5.40 -17.97 -16.27
C LEU A 109 -6.88 -17.88 -15.90
N PHE A 110 -7.42 -16.67 -15.76
CA PHE A 110 -8.85 -16.47 -15.53
C PHE A 110 -9.70 -17.04 -16.67
N CYS A 111 -9.36 -16.76 -17.93
CA CYS A 111 -10.06 -17.31 -19.08
C CYS A 111 -9.99 -18.84 -19.13
N GLN A 112 -8.83 -19.43 -18.82
CA GLN A 112 -8.67 -20.89 -18.74
C GLN A 112 -9.55 -21.49 -17.64
N TRP A 113 -9.56 -20.86 -16.47
CA TRP A 113 -10.40 -21.27 -15.35
C TRP A 113 -11.89 -21.18 -15.70
N VAL A 114 -12.35 -20.05 -16.25
CA VAL A 114 -13.75 -19.90 -16.69
C VAL A 114 -14.12 -20.96 -17.73
N THR A 115 -13.24 -21.18 -18.71
CA THR A 115 -13.45 -22.20 -19.74
C THR A 115 -13.59 -23.58 -19.12
N LYS A 116 -12.70 -23.94 -18.19
CA LYS A 116 -12.72 -25.23 -17.50
C LYS A 116 -13.98 -25.42 -16.66
N GLU A 117 -14.35 -24.44 -15.84
CA GLU A 117 -15.46 -24.58 -14.90
C GLU A 117 -16.84 -24.44 -15.55
N PHE A 118 -16.95 -23.76 -16.70
CA PHE A 118 -18.25 -23.42 -17.28
C PHE A 118 -18.50 -23.96 -18.70
N LYS A 119 -17.49 -24.47 -19.45
CA LYS A 119 -17.78 -25.16 -20.74
C LYS A 119 -18.37 -26.56 -20.58
N GLU A 120 -18.17 -27.24 -19.46
CA GLU A 120 -18.75 -28.58 -19.23
C GLU A 120 -20.28 -28.53 -19.05
N ILE A 121 -20.84 -27.35 -18.70
CA ILE A 121 -22.28 -27.15 -18.48
C ILE A 121 -23.09 -27.10 -19.80
N GLU A 122 -22.45 -26.78 -20.93
CA GLU A 122 -23.11 -26.76 -22.25
C GLU A 122 -23.13 -28.14 -22.94
N GLN A 123 -22.27 -29.09 -22.54
CA GLN A 123 -22.23 -30.43 -23.14
C GLN A 123 -23.10 -31.48 -22.43
N GLU A 124 -23.53 -31.24 -21.19
CA GLU A 124 -24.49 -32.10 -20.48
C GLU A 124 -25.97 -31.77 -20.76
N ASN A 125 -26.25 -30.66 -21.45
CA ASN A 125 -27.61 -30.19 -21.75
C ASN A 125 -28.01 -30.32 -23.24
N VAL A 126 -27.30 -31.13 -24.03
CA VAL A 126 -27.67 -31.52 -25.41
C VAL A 126 -27.85 -33.03 -25.52
#